data_AF-A0A936X330-F1
#
_entry.id   AF-A0A936X330-F1
#
_cell.length_a   1.000
_cell.length_b   1.000
_cell.length_c   1.000
_cell.angle_alpha   90.00
_cell.angle_beta   90.00
_cell.angle_gamma   90.00
#
_symmetry.space_group_name_H-M   'P 1'
#
loop_
_entity.id
_entity.type
_entity.pdbx_description
1 polymer ?
#
loop_
_entity_poly.entity_id
_entity_poly.type
_entity_poly.pdbx_seq_one_letter_code
_entity_poly.pdbx_strand_id
1 'polypeptide(L)'
;MLHPNKFIYQWGERINVKLLVGENYEGELWSGDYSSIESLQLHLLDATDDLSSQIDTAKGDSLEFSIYDEGTYMVTYQSKNKFIELAPAKIS
;
A
#
# COMPACT_ATOMS: atom_id res chain seq x y z
N MET A 1 4.19 -1.36 4.58
CA MET A 1 5.18 -1.74 3.55
C MET A 1 4.44 -2.28 2.32
N LEU A 2 4.89 -1.92 1.12
CA LEU A 2 4.37 -2.47 -0.14
C LEU A 2 5.05 -3.81 -0.43
N HIS A 3 4.28 -4.81 -0.80
CA HIS A 3 4.77 -6.14 -1.15
C HIS A 3 4.21 -6.56 -2.51
N PRO A 4 4.90 -6.22 -3.61
CA PRO A 4 4.45 -6.59 -4.95
C PRO A 4 4.58 -8.10 -5.15
N ASN A 5 3.63 -8.70 -5.86
CA ASN A 5 3.70 -10.14 -6.16
C ASN A 5 4.81 -10.46 -7.19
N LYS A 6 5.11 -9.50 -8.09
CA LYS A 6 6.23 -9.55 -9.05
C LYS A 6 6.61 -8.14 -9.50
N PHE A 7 7.73 -8.02 -10.22
CA PHE A 7 8.30 -6.75 -10.68
C PHE A 7 8.19 -6.53 -12.20
N ILE A 8 7.89 -7.56 -12.98
CA ILE A 8 7.75 -7.49 -14.45
C ILE A 8 6.38 -8.04 -14.83
N TYR A 9 5.58 -7.22 -15.51
CA TYR A 9 4.21 -7.53 -15.94
C TYR A 9 4.09 -7.45 -17.46
N GLN A 10 3.14 -8.21 -18.01
CA GLN A 10 2.72 -8.06 -19.40
C GLN A 10 1.79 -6.86 -19.55
N TRP A 11 1.66 -6.36 -20.78
CA TRP A 11 0.72 -5.29 -21.13
C TRP A 11 -0.71 -5.64 -20.67
N GLY A 12 -1.35 -4.71 -19.95
CA GLY A 12 -2.72 -4.87 -19.45
C GLY A 12 -2.89 -5.94 -18.36
N GLU A 13 -1.79 -6.53 -17.86
CA GLU A 13 -1.87 -7.52 -16.80
C GLU A 13 -2.27 -6.87 -15.46
N ARG A 14 -3.14 -7.55 -14.70
CA ARG A 14 -3.56 -7.10 -13.37
C ARG A 14 -2.37 -7.13 -12.42
N ILE A 15 -2.01 -5.96 -11.92
CA ILE A 15 -1.03 -5.76 -10.86
C ILE A 15 -1.76 -5.83 -9.52
N ASN A 16 -1.23 -6.64 -8.60
CA ASN A 16 -1.74 -6.75 -7.24
C ASN A 16 -0.56 -6.52 -6.27
N VAL A 17 -0.67 -5.48 -5.46
CA VAL A 17 0.34 -5.11 -4.46
C VAL A 17 -0.28 -5.21 -3.08
N LYS A 18 0.27 -6.10 -2.25
CA LYS A 18 -0.20 -6.28 -0.88
C LYS A 18 0.37 -5.20 0.01
N LEU A 19 -0.48 -4.63 0.87
CA LEU A 19 -0.04 -3.71 1.92
C LEU A 19 0.12 -4.51 3.23
N LEU A 20 1.31 -4.47 3.81
CA LEU A 20 1.62 -5.09 5.12
C LEU A 20 1.83 -4.01 6.18
N VAL A 21 1.30 -4.21 7.39
CA VAL A 21 1.48 -3.31 8.55
C VAL A 21 2.03 -4.07 9.74
N GLY A 22 3.09 -3.55 10.35
CA GLY A 22 3.71 -4.09 11.55
C GLY A 22 5.18 -3.71 11.64
N GLU A 23 5.74 -3.83 12.84
CA GLU A 23 7.18 -3.65 13.06
C GLU A 23 7.94 -4.94 12.67
N ASN A 24 9.22 -4.81 12.32
CA ASN A 24 10.16 -5.93 12.10
C ASN A 24 9.73 -7.01 11.07
N TYR A 25 8.99 -6.65 10.02
CA TYR A 25 8.61 -7.56 8.93
C TYR A 25 7.68 -8.72 9.33
N GLU A 26 7.15 -8.74 10.56
CA GLU A 26 6.14 -9.71 11.04
C GLU A 26 4.70 -9.20 10.88
N GLY A 27 4.53 -8.12 10.10
CA GLY A 27 3.26 -7.43 9.99
C GLY A 27 2.13 -8.27 9.39
N GLU A 28 0.93 -8.05 9.91
CA GLU A 28 -0.30 -8.62 9.36
C GLU A 28 -0.65 -7.94 8.01
N LEU A 29 -1.49 -8.60 7.21
CA LEU A 29 -2.12 -7.96 6.06
C LEU A 29 -2.86 -6.72 6.54
N TRP A 30 -2.65 -5.61 5.85
CA TRP A 30 -3.30 -4.36 6.17
C TRP A 30 -4.82 -4.53 6.07
N SER A 31 -5.50 -4.29 7.19
CA SER A 31 -6.95 -4.25 7.30
C SER A 31 -7.45 -2.82 7.54
N GLY A 32 -6.61 -1.83 7.25
CA GLY A 32 -6.98 -0.42 7.37
C GLY A 32 -7.84 0.02 6.19
N ASP A 33 -8.45 1.18 6.33
CA ASP A 33 -9.19 1.82 5.25
C ASP A 33 -8.38 3.02 4.70
N TYR A 34 -8.91 3.63 3.63
CA TYR A 34 -8.40 4.88 3.04
C TYR A 34 -8.00 5.95 4.08
N SER A 35 -8.69 6.04 5.22
CA SER A 35 -8.42 7.07 6.22
C SER A 35 -7.04 6.96 6.85
N SER A 36 -6.43 5.77 6.82
CA SER A 36 -5.10 5.49 7.36
C SER A 36 -3.96 5.73 6.36
N ILE A 37 -4.28 6.13 5.14
CA ILE A 37 -3.33 6.46 4.08
C ILE A 37 -3.09 7.96 4.09
N GLU A 38 -1.83 8.35 4.03
CA GLU A 38 -1.41 9.74 3.86
C GLU A 38 -1.14 10.04 2.39
N SER A 39 -0.47 9.12 1.68
CA SER A 39 -0.23 9.21 0.24
C SER A 39 -0.07 7.83 -0.38
N LEU A 40 -0.61 7.64 -1.60
CA LEU A 40 -0.38 6.47 -2.43
C LEU A 40 -0.32 6.89 -3.88
N GLN A 41 0.88 6.84 -4.48
CA GLN A 41 1.13 7.42 -5.79
C GLN A 41 1.76 6.42 -6.75
N LEU A 42 1.40 6.56 -8.02
CA LEU A 42 2.08 5.93 -9.15
C LEU A 42 2.88 7.00 -9.88
N HIS A 43 4.19 6.87 -9.90
CA HIS A 43 5.06 7.75 -10.67
C HIS A 43 5.45 7.09 -11.99
N LEU A 44 5.29 7.87 -13.05
CA LEU A 44 5.79 7.64 -14.40
C LEU A 44 6.89 8.66 -14.69
N LEU A 45 7.54 8.57 -15.85
CA LEU A 45 8.61 9.50 -16.24
C LEU A 45 8.17 10.97 -16.16
N ASP A 46 6.97 11.28 -16.65
CA ASP A 46 6.46 12.64 -16.82
C ASP A 46 5.15 12.91 -16.08
N ALA A 47 4.67 11.96 -15.27
CA ALA A 47 3.36 12.03 -14.63
C ALA A 47 3.34 11.37 -13.25
N THR A 48 2.36 11.75 -12.45
CA THR A 48 2.09 11.12 -11.15
C THR A 48 0.58 11.01 -10.96
N ASP A 49 0.11 9.79 -10.72
CA ASP A 49 -1.29 9.50 -10.45
C ASP A 49 -1.52 9.17 -8.97
N ASP A 50 -2.65 9.60 -8.43
CA ASP A 50 -3.11 9.24 -7.10
C ASP A 50 -3.91 7.93 -7.16
N LEU A 51 -3.36 6.87 -6.57
CA LEU A 51 -3.98 5.55 -6.54
C LEU A 51 -4.83 5.31 -5.28
N SER A 52 -4.93 6.29 -4.37
CA SER A 52 -5.66 6.12 -3.11
C SER A 52 -7.14 5.77 -3.32
N SER A 53 -7.74 6.23 -4.42
CA SER A 53 -9.11 5.87 -4.84
C SER A 53 -9.28 4.42 -5.33
N GLN A 54 -8.19 3.72 -5.65
CA GLN A 54 -8.19 2.34 -6.16
C GLN A 54 -8.04 1.30 -5.04
N ILE A 55 -7.99 1.75 -3.78
CA ILE A 55 -7.98 0.86 -2.63
C ILE A 55 -9.40 0.40 -2.33
N ASP A 56 -9.59 -0.91 -2.35
CA ASP A 56 -10.81 -1.54 -1.86
C ASP A 56 -10.92 -1.31 -0.34
N THR A 57 -12.15 -1.39 0.17
CA THR A 57 -12.46 -1.17 1.60
C THR A 57 -12.62 -2.49 2.35
N ALA A 58 -12.23 -3.60 1.73
CA ALA A 58 -12.49 -4.95 2.20
C ALA A 58 -11.26 -5.54 2.89
N LYS A 59 -11.37 -5.88 4.19
CA LYS A 59 -10.28 -6.45 5.01
C LYS A 59 -9.28 -7.35 4.23
N GLY A 60 -8.01 -6.94 4.23
CA GLY A 60 -6.91 -7.66 3.57
C GLY A 60 -6.40 -6.98 2.29
N ASP A 61 -6.60 -5.66 2.20
CA ASP A 61 -6.59 -4.92 0.95
C ASP A 61 -5.26 -5.01 0.20
N SER A 62 -5.42 -5.27 -1.09
CA SER A 62 -4.38 -5.17 -2.09
C SER A 62 -4.72 -4.01 -3.01
N LEU A 63 -3.72 -3.19 -3.33
CA LEU A 63 -3.84 -2.23 -4.41
C LEU A 63 -3.89 -3.02 -5.73
N GLU A 64 -4.94 -2.81 -6.50
CA GLU A 64 -5.14 -3.48 -7.78
C GLU A 64 -5.35 -2.47 -8.91
N PHE A 65 -4.53 -2.60 -9.95
CA PHE A 65 -4.59 -1.73 -11.12
C PHE A 65 -4.00 -2.45 -12.33
N SER A 66 -4.10 -1.83 -13.50
CA SER A 66 -3.52 -2.34 -14.74
C SER A 66 -2.86 -1.18 -15.48
N ILE A 67 -1.76 -1.49 -16.15
CA ILE A 67 -0.99 -0.51 -16.93
C ILE A 67 -1.10 -0.90 -18.41
N TYR A 68 -1.43 0.07 -19.25
CA TYR A 68 -1.63 -0.11 -20.69
C TYR A 68 -0.56 0.59 -21.53
N ASP A 69 0.51 1.09 -20.91
CA ASP A 69 1.66 1.68 -21.58
C ASP A 69 2.95 1.03 -21.08
N GLU A 70 3.88 0.74 -21.98
CA GLU A 70 5.16 0.14 -21.62
C GLU A 70 6.07 1.13 -20.88
N GLY A 71 6.74 0.68 -19.83
CA GLY A 71 7.67 1.53 -19.09
C GLY A 71 8.01 1.01 -17.69
N THR A 72 8.81 1.81 -16.98
CA THR A 72 9.11 1.60 -15.56
C THR A 72 8.25 2.52 -14.72
N TYR A 73 7.58 1.94 -13.74
CA TYR A 73 6.66 2.64 -12.86
C TYR A 73 7.12 2.46 -11.42
N MET A 74 6.96 3.52 -10.62
CA MET A 74 7.28 3.48 -9.20
C MET A 74 6.02 3.69 -8.37
N VAL A 75 5.71 2.75 -7.49
CA VAL A 75 4.62 2.89 -6.52
C VAL A 75 5.22 3.36 -5.20
N THR A 76 4.72 4.47 -4.67
CA THR A 76 5.09 5.01 -3.36
C THR A 76 3.89 4.96 -2.43
N TYR A 77 4.14 4.64 -1.15
CA TYR A 77 3.11 4.54 -0.13
C TYR A 77 3.58 5.18 1.18
N GLN A 78 2.72 6.02 1.74
CA GLN A 78 2.91 6.65 3.03
C GLN A 78 1.64 6.45 3.88
N SER A 79 1.80 5.84 5.05
CA SER A 79 0.72 5.66 6.03
C SER A 79 0.76 6.76 7.08
N LYS A 80 -0.41 7.15 7.60
CA LYS A 80 -0.47 7.99 8.79
C LYS A 80 0.07 7.22 10.00
N ASN A 81 0.87 7.89 10.83
CA ASN A 81 1.33 7.33 12.09
C ASN A 81 0.14 7.00 12.99
N LYS A 82 0.04 5.74 13.44
CA LYS A 82 -0.87 5.34 14.51
C LYS A 82 -0.05 5.26 15.79
N PHE A 83 -0.14 6.29 16.62
CA PHE A 83 0.42 6.24 17.97
C PHE A 83 -0.38 5.20 18.77
N ILE A 84 0.27 4.08 19.13
CA ILE A 84 -0.31 3.15 20.09
C ILE A 84 0.01 3.71 21.47
N GLU A 85 -1.00 4.28 22.12
CA GLU A 85 -0.90 4.69 23.51
C GLU A 85 -0.81 3.41 24.37
N LEU A 86 0.40 3.00 24.71
CA LEU A 86 0.61 1.89 25.63
C LEU A 86 0.14 2.36 27.01
N ALA A 87 -0.95 1.75 27.50
CA ALA A 87 -1.40 1.97 28.87
C ALA A 87 -0.21 1.70 29.82
N PRO A 88 0.08 2.59 30.77
CA PRO A 88 1.20 2.41 31.68
C PRO A 88 1.06 1.08 32.41
N ALA A 89 2.15 0.30 32.44
CA ALA A 89 2.19 -0.95 33.18
C ALA A 89 1.77 -0.67 34.63
N LYS A 90 0.68 -1.30 35.09
CA LYS A 90 0.33 -1.29 36.50
C LYS A 90 1.45 -2.00 37.25
N ILE A 91 2.29 -1.23 37.92
CA ILE A 91 3.21 -1.75 38.93
C ILE A 91 2.33 -2.10 40.13
N SER A 92 2.06 -3.40 40.32
CA SER A 92 1.37 -3.96 41.48
C SER A 92 2.35 -4.24 42.61
#